data_AF-Q6CR44-F1
#
_entry.id   AF-Q6CR44-F1
#
_cell.length_a   1.000
_cell.length_b   1.000
_cell.length_c   1.000
_cell.angle_alpha   90.00
_cell.angle_beta   90.00
_cell.angle_gamma   90.00
#
_symmetry.space_group_name_H-M   'P 1'
#
loop_
_entity.id
_entity.type
_entity.pdbx_description
1 polymer ?
#
loop_
_entity_poly.entity_id
_entity_poly.type
_entity_poly.pdbx_seq_one_letter_code
_entity_poly.pdbx_strand_id
1 'polypeptide(L)'
;MGFIAAGYRTKDFQSVYSDREDWAICRRAKVRRSSNLLSRSSRRKKCKVQDKPLTIRDLPSELIQKIFVFSGNHELYEVNKFFYTCLKPTSFLLHRFILENFYHDLNRDLTSSKGNENGPVPAFHGLNGKVFENSVYVSFLNDNPHLIQEIGHIGHHEELTALQEERLALFQEGDLTGLDARHKELQKQDYPSIFYSEVEFFFQNDIQLKKPVYNQLILELSVHYEVKQPYFLIETLMHWFFHTNQGQYNINHLFHAIILVTHISSVLPSKSLDNNGPLIELINNIYLTPAGQQLHELLLVDDYTDEEAFSRRRIRVLNKFINKFYKLEETRPLLLSQDVLWETLVDVKDKHVMKLIMEYGGQPSINVIQ
;
A
#
# COMPACT_ATOMS: atom_id res chain seq x y z
N MET A 1 -17.12 5.26 -20.25
CA MET A 1 -15.89 5.60 -21.03
C MET A 1 -15.50 7.02 -20.66
N GLY A 2 -14.37 7.21 -19.98
CA GLY A 2 -13.89 8.53 -19.58
C GLY A 2 -12.43 8.43 -19.16
N PHE A 3 -11.54 9.06 -19.92
CA PHE A 3 -10.10 9.06 -19.71
C PHE A 3 -9.72 9.88 -18.46
N ILE A 4 -8.73 9.40 -17.72
CA ILE A 4 -8.07 10.13 -16.64
C ILE A 4 -6.93 10.91 -17.27
N ALA A 5 -7.04 12.23 -17.30
CA ALA A 5 -5.95 13.11 -17.74
C ALA A 5 -5.12 13.49 -16.51
N ALA A 6 -3.85 13.06 -16.48
CA ALA A 6 -2.85 13.57 -15.57
C ALA A 6 -2.29 14.89 -16.10
N GLY A 7 -2.33 15.94 -15.30
CA GLY A 7 -1.65 17.20 -15.59
C GLY A 7 -0.77 17.58 -14.40
N TYR A 8 0.55 17.60 -14.56
CA TYR A 8 1.36 18.82 -14.68
C TYR A 8 2.86 18.64 -14.34
N ARG A 9 3.65 19.48 -15.04
CA ARG A 9 4.98 20.06 -14.76
C ARG A 9 6.17 19.13 -14.48
N THR A 10 6.77 18.72 -15.60
CA THR A 10 8.19 18.40 -15.72
C THR A 10 9.07 19.62 -15.45
N LYS A 11 9.92 19.54 -14.42
CA LYS A 11 11.23 20.17 -14.40
C LYS A 11 12.20 19.22 -13.70
N ASP A 12 13.17 18.75 -14.46
CA ASP A 12 14.18 17.78 -14.04
C ASP A 12 15.01 18.33 -12.87
N PHE A 13 14.87 17.70 -11.70
CA PHE A 13 15.65 18.02 -10.50
C PHE A 13 17.11 17.54 -10.59
N GLN A 14 17.45 16.68 -11.55
CA GLN A 14 18.77 16.05 -11.68
C GLN A 14 19.88 17.04 -12.08
N SER A 15 19.60 18.09 -12.86
CA SER A 15 20.65 18.97 -13.40
C SER A 15 21.06 20.12 -12.48
N VAL A 16 20.30 20.42 -11.42
CA VAL A 16 20.57 21.59 -10.55
C VAL A 16 21.43 21.22 -9.32
N TYR A 17 21.51 19.94 -8.95
CA TYR A 17 22.13 19.52 -7.69
C TYR A 17 23.54 18.93 -7.80
N SER A 18 23.91 18.35 -8.94
CA SER A 18 25.27 17.80 -9.15
C SER A 18 26.34 18.89 -9.01
N ASP A 19 26.10 20.08 -9.57
CA ASP A 19 27.12 21.15 -9.59
C ASP A 19 27.25 21.88 -8.24
N ARG A 20 26.25 21.79 -7.36
CA ARG A 20 26.25 22.48 -6.06
C ARG A 20 26.99 21.70 -4.97
N GLU A 21 26.94 20.36 -4.99
CA GLU A 21 27.60 19.52 -3.98
C GLU A 21 29.12 19.45 -4.22
N ASP A 22 29.57 19.28 -5.46
CA ASP A 22 31.00 19.24 -5.78
C ASP A 22 31.70 20.57 -5.47
N TRP A 23 31.01 21.70 -5.68
CA TRP A 23 31.53 23.03 -5.36
C TRP A 23 31.58 23.29 -3.85
N ALA A 24 30.60 22.79 -3.08
CA ALA A 24 30.55 22.94 -1.63
C ALA A 24 31.61 22.08 -0.91
N ILE A 25 31.87 20.87 -1.40
CA ILE A 25 32.88 19.95 -0.85
C ILE A 25 34.29 20.51 -1.10
N CYS A 26 34.57 21.02 -2.30
CA CYS A 26 35.86 21.63 -2.63
C CYS A 26 36.15 22.91 -1.83
N ARG A 27 35.13 23.74 -1.56
CA ARG A 27 35.30 24.97 -0.76
C ARG A 27 35.60 24.69 0.71
N ARG A 28 34.96 23.67 1.31
CA ARG A 28 35.23 23.27 2.70
C ARG A 28 36.61 22.63 2.88
N ALA A 29 37.11 21.93 1.87
CA ALA A 29 38.47 21.37 1.88
C ALA A 29 39.56 22.46 1.75
N LYS A 30 39.33 23.51 0.94
CA LYS A 30 40.28 24.63 0.77
C LYS A 30 40.32 25.58 1.97
N VAL A 31 39.20 25.86 2.63
CA VAL A 31 39.16 26.76 3.80
C VAL A 31 39.91 26.18 5.01
N ARG A 32 40.06 24.85 5.11
CA ARG A 32 40.87 24.22 6.17
C ARG A 32 42.39 24.25 5.96
N ARG A 33 42.88 24.66 4.77
CA ARG A 33 44.33 24.72 4.47
C ARG A 33 44.92 26.13 4.49
N SER A 34 44.13 27.17 4.73
CA SER A 34 44.59 28.56 4.69
C SER A 34 44.11 29.36 5.90
N SER A 35 44.64 29.06 7.07
CA SER A 35 44.83 30.06 8.14
C SER A 35 45.84 29.56 9.16
N ASN A 36 46.79 30.44 9.49
CA ASN A 36 47.78 30.35 10.58
C ASN A 36 49.17 29.78 10.23
N LEU A 37 49.80 30.36 9.21
CA LEU A 37 51.22 30.68 9.31
C LEU A 37 51.34 32.09 9.91
N LEU A 38 51.61 32.17 11.21
CA LEU A 38 52.54 33.10 11.86
C LEU A 38 52.36 33.09 13.41
N SER A 39 53.50 33.17 14.09
CA SER A 39 53.71 33.42 15.53
C SER A 39 53.92 32.22 16.48
N ARG A 40 55.21 31.90 16.64
CA ARG A 40 55.98 31.88 17.91
C ARG A 40 55.42 31.11 19.13
N SER A 41 56.12 30.01 19.42
CA SER A 41 56.73 29.69 20.72
C SER A 41 55.89 29.93 21.98
N SER A 42 55.32 28.88 22.54
CA SER A 42 55.57 28.52 23.94
C SER A 42 55.05 27.12 24.29
N ARG A 43 55.90 26.37 25.00
CA ARG A 43 55.60 25.20 25.84
C ARG A 43 54.93 24.00 25.15
N ARG A 44 55.79 23.12 24.63
CA ARG A 44 55.50 21.68 24.45
C ARG A 44 55.14 21.05 25.80
N LYS A 45 53.87 21.14 26.20
CA LYS A 45 53.24 20.07 26.98
C LYS A 45 53.06 18.91 26.00
N LYS A 46 53.87 17.86 26.14
CA LYS A 46 53.56 16.56 25.54
C LYS A 46 52.23 16.11 26.14
N CYS A 47 51.12 16.47 25.50
CA CYS A 47 49.89 15.70 25.62
C CYS A 47 50.28 14.30 25.14
N LYS A 48 50.42 13.37 26.07
CA LYS A 48 50.21 11.95 25.75
C LYS A 48 48.78 11.89 25.22
N VAL A 49 48.62 11.97 23.91
CA VAL A 49 47.41 11.51 23.25
C VAL A 49 47.41 10.03 23.58
N GLN A 50 46.66 9.67 24.61
CA GLN A 50 46.28 8.28 24.77
C GLN A 50 45.51 7.97 23.49
N ASP A 51 46.08 7.13 22.64
CA ASP A 51 45.39 6.54 21.49
C ASP A 51 44.21 5.76 22.06
N LYS A 52 43.10 6.47 22.30
CA LYS A 52 41.83 5.83 22.58
C LYS A 52 41.52 5.00 21.34
N PRO A 53 41.20 3.70 21.49
CA PRO A 53 40.83 2.90 20.35
C PRO A 53 39.65 3.57 19.66
N LEU A 54 39.78 3.84 18.35
CA LEU A 54 38.71 4.40 17.55
C LEU A 54 37.52 3.44 17.62
N THR A 55 36.37 3.98 18.02
CA THR A 55 35.12 3.25 18.10
C THR A 55 34.21 3.66 16.95
N ILE A 56 33.19 2.86 16.67
CA ILE A 56 32.16 3.20 15.67
C ILE A 56 31.44 4.52 15.97
N ARG A 57 31.48 4.97 17.25
CA ARG A 57 30.90 6.25 17.69
C ARG A 57 31.70 7.48 17.26
N ASP A 58 32.95 7.28 16.84
CA ASP A 58 33.82 8.35 16.36
C ASP A 58 33.61 8.63 14.85
N LEU A 59 32.79 7.81 14.17
CA LEU A 59 32.42 8.03 12.78
C LEU A 59 31.35 9.14 12.64
N PRO A 60 31.42 9.97 11.57
CA PRO A 60 30.33 10.86 11.19
C PRO A 60 29.02 10.10 10.98
N SER A 61 27.90 10.73 11.34
CA SER A 61 26.55 10.16 11.18
C SER A 61 26.24 9.73 9.76
N GLU A 62 26.76 10.44 8.75
CA GLU A 62 26.55 10.13 7.34
C GLU A 62 27.23 8.81 6.95
N LEU A 63 28.41 8.52 7.52
CA LEU A 63 29.09 7.23 7.29
C LEU A 63 28.36 6.10 7.97
N ILE A 64 27.84 6.33 9.18
CA ILE A 64 27.03 5.34 9.90
C ILE A 64 25.75 5.01 9.14
N GLN A 65 25.07 6.03 8.59
CA GLN A 65 23.89 5.84 7.73
C GLN A 65 24.23 5.07 6.44
N LYS A 66 25.37 5.36 5.80
CA LYS A 66 25.82 4.58 4.63
C LYS A 66 26.11 3.12 5.00
N ILE A 67 26.82 2.88 6.09
CA ILE A 67 27.11 1.53 6.59
C ILE A 67 25.79 0.79 6.86
N PHE A 68 24.83 1.45 7.51
CA PHE A 68 23.50 0.90 7.75
C PHE A 68 22.80 0.48 6.45
N VAL A 69 22.71 1.39 5.47
CA VAL A 69 22.08 1.12 4.17
C VAL A 69 22.74 -0.07 3.46
N PHE A 70 24.07 -0.09 3.36
CA PHE A 70 24.79 -1.18 2.70
C PHE A 70 24.80 -2.50 3.49
N SER A 71 24.59 -2.45 4.81
CA SER A 71 24.53 -3.66 5.63
C SER A 71 23.23 -4.43 5.45
N GLY A 72 22.17 -3.78 4.97
CA GLY A 72 20.81 -4.35 4.88
C GLY A 72 20.19 -4.74 6.23
N ASN A 73 20.86 -4.46 7.34
CA ASN A 73 20.38 -4.84 8.66
C ASN A 73 19.48 -3.75 9.24
N HIS A 74 18.17 -3.90 9.06
CA HIS A 74 17.18 -2.96 9.54
C HIS A 74 17.08 -2.90 11.07
N GLU A 75 17.54 -3.91 11.83
CA GLU A 75 17.49 -3.91 13.30
C GLU A 75 18.58 -3.01 13.93
N LEU A 76 19.54 -2.53 13.14
CA LEU A 76 20.70 -1.80 13.64
C LEU A 76 20.32 -0.50 14.37
N TYR A 77 19.20 0.14 14.02
CA TYR A 77 18.73 1.36 14.69
C TYR A 77 18.22 1.10 16.13
N GLU A 78 17.91 -0.16 16.48
CA GLU A 78 17.35 -0.55 17.79
C GLU A 78 18.43 -0.91 18.82
N VAL A 79 19.67 -1.14 18.36
CA VAL A 79 20.76 -1.68 19.19
C VAL A 79 21.12 -0.77 20.36
N ASN A 80 21.15 0.55 20.16
CA ASN A 80 21.37 1.52 21.25
C ASN A 80 20.94 2.94 20.86
N LYS A 81 20.89 3.82 21.88
CA LYS A 81 20.51 5.24 21.70
C LYS A 81 21.37 6.01 20.69
N PHE A 82 22.65 5.66 20.54
CA PHE A 82 23.53 6.30 19.56
C PHE A 82 23.09 5.96 18.13
N PHE A 83 22.93 4.67 17.82
CA PHE A 83 22.42 4.23 16.52
C PHE A 83 21.02 4.75 16.25
N TYR A 84 20.13 4.70 17.24
CA TYR A 84 18.79 5.29 17.11
C TYR A 84 18.83 6.77 16.71
N THR A 85 19.74 7.55 17.31
CA THR A 85 19.86 8.99 17.00
C THR A 85 20.40 9.21 15.58
N CYS A 86 21.34 8.38 15.13
CA CYS A 86 21.94 8.49 13.80
C CYS A 86 21.08 7.88 12.68
N LEU A 87 20.29 6.86 12.99
CA LEU A 87 19.54 6.01 12.06
C LEU A 87 18.03 6.16 12.22
N LYS A 88 17.58 7.24 12.89
CA LYS A 88 16.15 7.54 13.00
C LYS A 88 15.52 7.50 11.58
N PRO A 89 14.40 6.80 11.39
CA PRO A 89 13.72 6.74 10.11
C PRO A 89 13.39 8.14 9.60
N THR A 90 14.04 8.53 8.50
CA THR A 90 13.75 9.76 7.76
C THR A 90 13.42 9.36 6.33
N SER A 91 12.58 10.14 5.65
CA SER A 91 12.21 9.89 4.25
C SER A 91 13.44 9.63 3.37
N PHE A 92 14.52 10.41 3.54
CA PHE A 92 15.79 10.21 2.83
C PHE A 92 16.46 8.86 3.13
N LEU A 93 16.56 8.49 4.41
CA LEU A 93 17.22 7.25 4.81
C LEU A 93 16.40 6.02 4.37
N LEU A 94 15.08 6.08 4.51
CA LEU A 94 14.15 5.04 4.08
C LEU A 94 14.21 4.86 2.56
N HIS A 95 14.16 5.95 1.80
CA HIS A 95 14.28 5.89 0.34
C HIS A 95 15.61 5.23 -0.08
N ARG A 96 16.74 5.66 0.49
CA ARG A 96 18.04 5.04 0.19
C ARG A 96 18.13 3.58 0.59
N PHE A 97 17.56 3.22 1.74
CA PHE A 97 17.54 1.85 2.19
C PHE A 97 16.73 0.96 1.25
N ILE A 98 15.56 1.43 0.81
CA ILE A 98 14.70 0.71 -0.15
C ILE A 98 15.42 0.54 -1.49
N LEU A 99 16.01 1.62 -2.03
CA LEU A 99 16.75 1.56 -3.29
C LEU A 99 17.94 0.60 -3.25
N GLU A 100 18.68 0.54 -2.14
CA GLU A 100 19.86 -0.31 -2.07
C GLU A 100 19.52 -1.79 -1.81
N ASN A 101 18.47 -2.07 -1.03
CA ASN A 101 18.21 -3.43 -0.52
C ASN A 101 17.03 -4.14 -1.18
N PHE A 102 16.12 -3.41 -1.82
CA PHE A 102 14.91 -3.98 -2.41
C PHE A 102 14.78 -3.69 -3.90
N TYR A 103 15.53 -2.71 -4.42
CA TYR A 103 15.43 -2.32 -5.82
C TYR A 103 16.49 -3.02 -6.68
N HIS A 104 16.08 -3.51 -7.84
CA HIS A 104 16.91 -4.25 -8.76
C HIS A 104 16.79 -3.63 -10.15
N ASP A 105 17.91 -3.24 -10.76
CA ASP A 105 17.91 -2.94 -12.20
C ASP A 105 18.03 -4.26 -12.98
N LEU A 106 16.91 -4.69 -13.56
CA LEU A 106 16.80 -5.94 -14.31
C LEU A 106 17.51 -5.86 -15.67
N ASN A 107 17.94 -4.68 -16.10
CA ASN A 107 18.74 -4.48 -17.30
C ASN A 107 20.23 -4.28 -17.01
N ARG A 108 20.66 -4.40 -15.74
CA ARG A 108 22.03 -4.11 -15.33
C ARG A 108 23.07 -4.86 -16.16
N ASP A 109 22.86 -6.14 -16.45
CA ASP A 109 23.83 -6.96 -17.20
C ASP A 109 23.78 -6.70 -18.71
N LEU A 110 22.68 -6.15 -19.23
CA LEU A 110 22.57 -5.72 -20.62
C LEU A 110 23.53 -4.56 -20.92
N THR A 111 23.64 -3.62 -19.98
CA THR A 111 24.55 -2.46 -20.08
C THR A 111 26.02 -2.88 -20.17
N SER A 112 26.37 -4.01 -19.55
CA SER A 112 27.74 -4.55 -19.53
C SER A 112 28.07 -5.35 -20.79
N SER A 113 27.06 -5.90 -21.47
CA SER A 113 27.23 -6.80 -22.62
C SER A 113 27.43 -6.08 -23.96
N LYS A 114 26.81 -4.91 -24.16
CA LYS A 114 27.10 -4.04 -25.32
C LYS A 114 27.92 -2.86 -24.82
N GLY A 115 29.25 -2.96 -24.89
CA GLY A 115 30.12 -1.83 -24.58
C GLY A 115 29.78 -0.62 -25.46
N ASN A 116 28.99 0.32 -24.94
CA ASN A 116 28.75 1.69 -25.41
C ASN A 116 28.41 1.97 -26.89
N GLU A 117 28.22 0.98 -27.77
CA GLU A 117 28.03 1.24 -29.20
C GLU A 117 26.64 1.79 -29.58
N ASN A 118 25.60 1.58 -28.75
CA ASN A 118 24.21 1.95 -29.07
C ASN A 118 23.54 2.89 -28.05
N GLY A 119 24.32 3.61 -27.24
CA GLY A 119 23.80 4.50 -26.19
C GLY A 119 23.39 3.79 -24.90
N PRO A 120 22.95 4.53 -23.88
CA PRO A 120 22.61 3.97 -22.57
C PRO A 120 21.34 3.11 -22.68
N VAL A 121 21.41 1.88 -22.16
CA VAL A 121 20.24 1.01 -22.01
C VAL A 121 19.33 1.61 -20.92
N PRO A 122 18.03 1.82 -21.17
CA PRO A 122 17.12 2.30 -20.14
C PRO A 122 17.02 1.29 -19.00
N ALA A 123 16.95 1.77 -17.78
CA ALA A 123 16.79 0.91 -16.62
C ALA A 123 15.38 0.30 -16.60
N PHE A 124 15.28 -0.97 -16.21
CA PHE A 124 13.99 -1.65 -16.04
C PHE A 124 13.94 -2.18 -14.62
N HIS A 125 13.06 -1.63 -13.81
CA HIS A 125 13.19 -1.73 -12.36
C HIS A 125 12.35 -2.86 -11.77
N GLY A 126 12.98 -3.65 -10.91
CA GLY A 126 12.35 -4.68 -10.09
C GLY A 126 12.32 -4.25 -8.62
N LEU A 127 11.22 -4.54 -7.93
CA LEU A 127 11.09 -4.32 -6.49
C LEU A 127 10.89 -5.65 -5.77
N ASN A 128 11.71 -5.91 -4.75
CA ASN A 128 11.58 -7.08 -3.91
C ASN A 128 10.36 -6.94 -3.00
N GLY A 129 9.41 -7.86 -3.12
CA GLY A 129 8.16 -7.87 -2.37
C GLY A 129 8.31 -7.91 -0.85
N LYS A 130 9.49 -8.31 -0.32
CA LYS A 130 9.80 -8.22 1.12
C LYS A 130 9.70 -6.81 1.69
N VAL A 131 9.73 -5.78 0.86
CA VAL A 131 9.53 -4.39 1.30
C VAL A 131 8.17 -4.20 1.99
N PHE A 132 7.16 -5.01 1.63
CA PHE A 132 5.82 -4.94 2.21
C PHE A 132 5.66 -5.68 3.54
N GLU A 133 6.69 -6.40 4.01
CA GLU A 133 6.68 -7.09 5.31
C GLU A 133 6.92 -6.13 6.48
N ASN A 134 7.45 -4.93 6.22
CA ASN A 134 7.75 -3.93 7.24
C ASN A 134 6.84 -2.70 7.09
N SER A 135 6.04 -2.43 8.12
CA SER A 135 5.06 -1.34 8.14
C SER A 135 5.69 0.05 7.96
N VAL A 136 6.94 0.27 8.36
CA VAL A 136 7.63 1.55 8.18
C VAL A 136 7.91 1.82 6.69
N TYR A 137 8.33 0.79 5.94
CA TYR A 137 8.55 0.92 4.50
C TYR A 137 7.24 1.07 3.74
N VAL A 138 6.23 0.31 4.13
CA VAL A 138 4.86 0.43 3.58
C VAL A 138 4.31 1.83 3.80
N SER A 139 4.47 2.37 5.02
CA SER A 139 4.04 3.74 5.33
C SER A 139 4.76 4.78 4.47
N PHE A 140 6.08 4.63 4.32
CA PHE A 140 6.85 5.51 3.45
C PHE A 140 6.42 5.43 1.98
N LEU A 141 6.17 4.23 1.45
CA LEU A 141 5.71 4.02 0.07
C LEU A 141 4.29 4.58 -0.14
N ASN A 142 3.44 4.52 0.89
CA ASN A 142 2.09 5.08 0.84
C ASN A 142 2.10 6.59 0.75
N ASP A 143 3.04 7.24 1.42
CA ASP A 143 3.27 8.68 1.31
C ASP A 143 3.93 9.07 -0.02
N ASN A 144 4.55 8.11 -0.72
CA ASN A 144 5.31 8.32 -1.95
C ASN A 144 4.94 7.31 -3.05
N PRO A 145 3.66 7.25 -3.48
CA PRO A 145 3.16 6.22 -4.40
C PRO A 145 3.81 6.29 -5.80
N HIS A 146 4.31 7.47 -6.19
CA HIS A 146 5.03 7.68 -7.44
C HIS A 146 6.28 6.80 -7.58
N LEU A 147 6.89 6.36 -6.47
CA LEU A 147 8.05 5.47 -6.50
C LEU A 147 7.72 4.07 -7.05
N ILE A 148 6.43 3.70 -7.06
CA ILE A 148 5.96 2.42 -7.62
C ILE A 148 5.66 2.53 -9.12
N GLN A 149 5.40 3.73 -9.65
CA GLN A 149 5.01 3.93 -11.05
C GLN A 149 6.09 3.50 -12.05
N GLU A 150 7.36 3.61 -11.66
CA GLU A 150 8.51 3.24 -12.48
C GLU A 150 8.89 1.75 -12.31
N ILE A 151 8.21 1.01 -11.44
CA ILE A 151 8.49 -0.39 -11.19
C ILE A 151 7.97 -1.26 -12.32
N GLY A 152 8.92 -1.82 -13.04
CA GLY A 152 8.70 -2.82 -14.07
C GLY A 152 8.22 -4.15 -13.53
N HIS A 153 8.64 -4.63 -12.35
CA HIS A 153 8.17 -5.90 -11.78
C HIS A 153 8.29 -5.94 -10.25
N ILE A 154 7.38 -6.64 -9.58
CA ILE A 154 7.44 -6.90 -8.14
C ILE A 154 7.41 -8.40 -7.92
N GLY A 155 8.38 -8.92 -7.17
CA GLY A 155 8.53 -10.35 -6.91
C GLY A 155 9.54 -10.63 -5.81
N HIS A 156 9.78 -11.92 -5.54
CA HIS A 156 10.84 -12.32 -4.62
C HIS A 156 12.23 -12.15 -5.24
N HIS A 157 13.27 -12.10 -4.41
CA HIS A 157 14.65 -11.92 -4.88
C HIS A 157 15.04 -12.94 -5.97
N GLU A 158 14.71 -14.22 -5.77
CA GLU A 158 15.00 -15.30 -6.72
C GLU A 158 14.27 -15.09 -8.06
N GLU A 159 13.03 -14.62 -8.03
CA GLU A 159 12.24 -14.31 -9.24
C GLU A 159 12.85 -13.14 -10.01
N LEU A 160 13.33 -12.11 -9.30
CA LEU A 160 13.99 -10.95 -9.91
C LEU A 160 15.32 -11.34 -10.57
N THR A 161 16.11 -12.19 -9.92
CA THR A 161 17.35 -12.72 -10.50
C THR A 161 17.07 -13.56 -11.73
N ALA A 162 16.10 -14.49 -11.66
CA ALA A 162 15.72 -15.30 -12.81
C ALA A 162 15.22 -14.45 -13.99
N LEU A 163 14.43 -13.41 -13.71
CA LEU A 163 13.94 -12.49 -14.75
C LEU A 163 15.07 -11.67 -15.39
N GLN A 164 16.06 -11.25 -14.60
CA GLN A 164 17.25 -10.57 -15.13
C GLN A 164 18.06 -11.48 -16.06
N GLU A 165 18.27 -12.74 -15.67
CA GLU A 165 18.95 -13.75 -16.51
C GLU A 165 18.18 -14.05 -17.80
N GLU A 166 16.85 -14.23 -17.70
CA GLU A 166 15.96 -14.45 -18.86
C GLU A 166 16.06 -13.28 -19.86
N ARG A 167 16.01 -12.04 -19.36
CA ARG A 167 16.13 -10.85 -20.21
C ARG A 167 17.49 -10.75 -20.89
N LEU A 168 18.57 -11.14 -20.19
CA LEU A 168 19.91 -11.21 -20.78
C LEU A 168 19.98 -12.23 -21.92
N ALA A 169 19.41 -13.42 -21.73
CA ALA A 169 19.36 -14.46 -22.77
C ALA A 169 18.59 -13.96 -24.01
N LEU A 170 17.38 -13.43 -23.81
CA LEU A 170 16.55 -12.87 -24.88
C LEU A 170 17.24 -11.71 -25.62
N PHE A 171 17.98 -10.88 -24.90
CA PHE A 171 18.74 -9.79 -25.52
C PHE A 171 19.91 -10.29 -26.37
N GLN A 172 20.60 -11.35 -25.94
CA GLN A 172 21.67 -11.99 -26.71
C GLN A 172 21.13 -12.69 -27.97
N GLU A 173 19.92 -13.26 -27.89
CA GLU A 173 19.21 -13.89 -29.01
C GLU A 173 18.58 -12.87 -29.97
N GLY A 174 18.43 -11.61 -29.55
CA GLY A 174 17.83 -10.54 -30.36
C GLY A 174 16.31 -10.49 -30.29
N ASP A 175 15.69 -11.27 -29.39
CA ASP A 175 14.25 -11.48 -29.26
C ASP A 175 13.60 -10.63 -28.15
N LEU A 176 14.39 -9.81 -27.44
CA LEU A 176 13.86 -8.94 -26.39
C LEU A 176 13.00 -7.81 -26.97
N THR A 177 11.69 -7.87 -26.71
CA THR A 177 10.68 -6.92 -27.17
C THR A 177 10.69 -5.61 -26.36
N GLY A 178 11.74 -4.81 -26.53
CA GLY A 178 11.89 -3.50 -25.89
C GLY A 178 12.65 -3.55 -24.55
N LEU A 179 13.49 -2.54 -24.32
CA LEU A 179 14.37 -2.49 -23.14
C LEU A 179 13.66 -1.93 -21.91
N ASP A 180 12.71 -1.03 -22.11
CA ASP A 180 11.89 -0.37 -21.11
C ASP A 180 10.55 -1.08 -20.83
N ALA A 181 10.25 -2.14 -21.60
CA ALA A 181 9.00 -2.86 -21.52
C ALA A 181 9.17 -4.27 -20.93
N ARG A 182 8.06 -4.77 -20.38
CA ARG A 182 7.89 -6.19 -20.08
C ARG A 182 7.77 -6.96 -21.39
N HIS A 183 8.60 -7.99 -21.57
CA HIS A 183 8.50 -8.88 -22.73
C HIS A 183 7.38 -9.92 -22.59
N LYS A 184 6.90 -10.17 -21.36
CA LYS A 184 5.78 -11.07 -21.05
C LYS A 184 4.87 -10.50 -19.95
N GLU A 185 3.56 -10.66 -20.11
CA GLU A 185 2.61 -10.42 -19.02
C GLU A 185 2.72 -11.55 -17.98
N LEU A 186 3.09 -11.18 -16.75
CA LEU A 186 3.06 -12.07 -15.61
C LEU A 186 1.66 -12.06 -14.98
N GLN A 187 1.24 -13.23 -14.48
CA GLN A 187 0.02 -13.31 -13.69
C GLN A 187 0.16 -12.43 -12.46
N LYS A 188 -0.93 -11.72 -12.12
CA LYS A 188 -0.95 -10.89 -10.93
C LYS A 188 -0.84 -11.75 -9.68
N GLN A 189 -0.01 -11.28 -8.76
CA GLN A 189 0.15 -11.90 -7.45
C GLN A 189 -1.01 -11.47 -6.53
N ASP A 190 -1.20 -12.16 -5.41
CA ASP A 190 -2.12 -11.67 -4.38
C ASP A 190 -1.49 -10.49 -3.65
N TYR A 191 -2.29 -9.54 -3.18
CA TYR A 191 -1.77 -8.44 -2.36
C TYR A 191 -1.04 -8.97 -1.12
N PRO A 192 0.03 -8.27 -0.66
CA PRO A 192 0.72 -8.65 0.56
C PRO A 192 -0.21 -8.71 1.78
N SER A 193 0.11 -9.55 2.75
CA SER A 193 -0.73 -9.80 3.93
C SER A 193 -1.10 -8.53 4.72
N ILE A 194 -0.20 -7.54 4.75
CA ILE A 194 -0.44 -6.26 5.44
C ILE A 194 -1.68 -5.51 4.89
N PHE A 195 -2.04 -5.69 3.62
CA PHE A 195 -3.23 -5.08 3.03
C PHE A 195 -4.53 -5.71 3.53
N TYR A 196 -4.45 -6.94 4.03
CA TYR A 196 -5.56 -7.65 4.64
C TYR A 196 -5.66 -7.42 6.15
N SER A 197 -4.55 -7.23 6.85
CA SER A 197 -4.55 -7.01 8.30
C SER A 197 -4.70 -5.54 8.70
N GLU A 198 -4.10 -4.61 7.96
CA GLU A 198 -4.05 -3.17 8.29
C GLU A 198 -5.00 -2.35 7.40
N VAL A 199 -6.25 -2.80 7.28
CA VAL A 199 -7.23 -2.19 6.34
C VAL A 199 -7.45 -0.70 6.58
N GLU A 200 -7.29 -0.26 7.83
CA GLU A 200 -7.46 1.14 8.22
C GLU A 200 -6.43 2.08 7.60
N PHE A 201 -5.25 1.57 7.26
CA PHE A 201 -4.18 2.34 6.65
C PHE A 201 -4.46 2.58 5.15
N PHE A 202 -5.11 1.61 4.53
CA PHE A 202 -5.24 1.52 3.09
C PHE A 202 -6.57 2.07 2.56
N PHE A 203 -7.65 2.00 3.33
CA PHE A 203 -8.99 2.31 2.83
C PHE A 203 -9.58 3.64 3.35
N GLN A 204 -8.71 4.59 3.73
CA GLN A 204 -9.05 5.98 4.09
C GLN A 204 -9.37 6.84 2.84
N ASN A 205 -10.52 6.58 2.23
CA ASN A 205 -10.89 7.26 0.97
C ASN A 205 -11.40 8.68 1.23
N ASP A 206 -10.91 9.68 0.49
CA ASP A 206 -11.54 11.00 0.47
C ASP A 206 -12.69 10.99 -0.53
N ILE A 207 -13.92 11.00 -0.01
CA ILE A 207 -15.16 10.97 -0.80
C ILE A 207 -15.86 12.33 -0.85
N GLN A 208 -15.28 13.38 -0.26
CA GLN A 208 -15.91 14.72 -0.21
C GLN A 208 -15.84 15.43 -1.57
N LEU A 209 -14.87 15.04 -2.39
CA LEU A 209 -14.68 15.56 -3.73
C LEU A 209 -15.70 14.99 -4.72
N LYS A 210 -15.96 15.72 -5.82
CA LYS A 210 -16.85 15.28 -6.91
C LYS A 210 -16.49 13.89 -7.47
N LYS A 211 -15.21 13.52 -7.40
CA LYS A 211 -14.72 12.17 -7.66
C LYS A 211 -14.00 11.68 -6.40
N PRO A 212 -14.32 10.48 -5.89
CA PRO A 212 -13.61 9.89 -4.77
C PRO A 212 -12.12 9.74 -5.09
N VAL A 213 -11.28 10.10 -4.13
CA VAL A 213 -9.83 9.86 -4.18
C VAL A 213 -9.55 8.65 -3.31
N TYR A 214 -9.19 7.55 -3.96
CA TYR A 214 -8.76 6.32 -3.31
C TYR A 214 -7.28 6.38 -2.96
N ASN A 215 -6.84 5.48 -2.09
CA ASN A 215 -5.43 5.30 -1.79
C ASN A 215 -4.63 5.00 -3.06
N GLN A 216 -3.67 5.88 -3.37
CA GLN A 216 -2.91 5.81 -4.62
C GLN A 216 -1.95 4.63 -4.63
N LEU A 217 -1.35 4.25 -3.49
CA LEU A 217 -0.45 3.11 -3.43
C LEU A 217 -1.15 1.82 -3.86
N ILE A 218 -2.37 1.57 -3.38
CA ILE A 218 -3.17 0.40 -3.81
C ILE A 218 -3.41 0.44 -5.32
N LEU A 219 -3.76 1.61 -5.86
CA LEU A 219 -4.05 1.73 -7.29
C LEU A 219 -2.80 1.47 -8.15
N GLU A 220 -1.64 1.99 -7.78
CA GLU A 220 -0.39 1.72 -8.49
C GLU A 220 -0.01 0.24 -8.40
N LEU A 221 -0.16 -0.36 -7.21
CA LEU A 221 0.11 -1.78 -7.01
C LEU A 221 -0.85 -2.70 -7.78
N SER A 222 -2.04 -2.22 -8.17
CA SER A 222 -3.01 -3.03 -8.91
C SER A 222 -2.56 -3.46 -10.32
N VAL A 223 -1.46 -2.88 -10.83
CA VAL A 223 -0.79 -3.35 -12.05
C VAL A 223 -0.08 -4.70 -11.82
N HIS A 224 0.38 -4.94 -10.60
CA HIS A 224 1.16 -6.12 -10.21
C HIS A 224 0.36 -7.11 -9.37
N TYR A 225 -0.61 -6.61 -8.62
CA TYR A 225 -1.39 -7.37 -7.64
C TYR A 225 -2.88 -7.33 -7.94
N GLU A 226 -3.56 -8.37 -7.48
CA GLU A 226 -5.01 -8.49 -7.46
C GLU A 226 -5.44 -9.06 -6.10
N VAL A 227 -6.63 -8.69 -5.64
CA VAL A 227 -7.17 -9.28 -4.40
C VAL A 227 -7.72 -10.67 -4.72
N LYS A 228 -7.10 -11.73 -4.19
CA LYS A 228 -7.58 -13.11 -4.37
C LYS A 228 -8.58 -13.55 -3.32
N GLN A 229 -8.61 -12.88 -2.16
CA GLN A 229 -9.55 -13.16 -1.07
C GLN A 229 -10.47 -11.97 -0.78
N PRO A 230 -11.34 -11.57 -1.72
CA PRO A 230 -12.16 -10.36 -1.58
C PRO A 230 -13.17 -10.45 -0.43
N TYR A 231 -13.73 -11.63 -0.14
CA TYR A 231 -14.71 -11.82 0.93
C TYR A 231 -14.10 -11.54 2.30
N PHE A 232 -12.95 -12.16 2.58
CA PHE A 232 -12.21 -11.95 3.82
C PHE A 232 -11.81 -10.48 4.02
N LEU A 233 -11.33 -9.81 2.96
CA LEU A 233 -10.98 -8.39 3.02
C LEU A 233 -12.20 -7.50 3.28
N ILE A 234 -13.34 -7.78 2.64
CA ILE A 234 -14.58 -7.03 2.84
C ILE A 234 -15.11 -7.21 4.27
N GLU A 235 -15.11 -8.45 4.79
CA GLU A 235 -15.52 -8.74 6.17
C GLU A 235 -14.61 -8.03 7.17
N THR A 236 -13.29 -8.05 6.95
CA THR A 236 -12.32 -7.32 7.78
C THR A 236 -12.55 -5.81 7.73
N LEU A 237 -12.84 -5.26 6.55
CA LEU A 237 -13.22 -3.85 6.39
C LEU A 237 -14.51 -3.50 7.15
N MET A 238 -15.53 -4.36 7.11
CA MET A 238 -16.77 -4.15 7.85
C MET A 238 -16.52 -4.18 9.35
N HIS A 239 -15.76 -5.16 9.83
CA HIS A 239 -15.40 -5.26 11.23
C HIS A 239 -14.68 -3.99 11.71
N TRP A 240 -13.63 -3.56 11.01
CA TRP A 240 -12.94 -2.31 11.32
C TRP A 240 -13.89 -1.10 11.30
N PHE A 241 -14.75 -1.00 10.29
CA PHE A 241 -15.67 0.13 10.13
C PHE A 241 -16.68 0.27 11.27
N PHE A 242 -17.22 -0.84 11.79
CA PHE A 242 -18.23 -0.81 12.84
C PHE A 242 -17.64 -0.80 14.26
N HIS A 243 -16.42 -1.33 14.45
CA HIS A 243 -15.84 -1.51 15.79
C HIS A 243 -14.66 -0.59 16.13
N THR A 244 -13.86 -0.18 15.13
CA THR A 244 -12.58 0.51 15.37
C THR A 244 -12.56 1.96 14.88
N ASN A 245 -13.35 2.28 13.85
CA ASN A 245 -13.41 3.58 13.17
C ASN A 245 -13.77 4.80 14.05
N GLN A 246 -14.39 4.61 15.23
CA GLN A 246 -14.74 5.70 16.17
C GLN A 246 -15.51 6.88 15.54
N GLY A 247 -16.36 6.60 14.52
CA GLY A 247 -17.18 7.61 13.84
C GLY A 247 -16.45 8.50 12.83
N GLN A 248 -15.14 8.28 12.57
CA GLN A 248 -14.38 9.12 11.63
C GLN A 248 -14.88 8.99 10.18
N TYR A 249 -15.24 7.77 9.80
CA TYR A 249 -15.76 7.42 8.49
C TYR A 249 -17.24 7.00 8.57
N ASN A 250 -18.05 7.42 7.59
CA ASN A 250 -19.46 7.04 7.50
C ASN A 250 -19.71 5.93 6.47
N ILE A 251 -20.95 5.43 6.39
CA ILE A 251 -21.34 4.30 5.54
C ILE A 251 -21.00 4.46 4.05
N ASN A 252 -20.90 5.70 3.55
CA ASN A 252 -20.48 5.92 2.17
C ASN A 252 -19.01 5.58 1.96
N HIS A 253 -18.15 5.83 2.96
CA HIS A 253 -16.73 5.47 2.91
C HIS A 253 -16.57 3.95 2.85
N LEU A 254 -17.33 3.20 3.67
CA LEU A 254 -17.36 1.73 3.61
C LEU A 254 -17.74 1.25 2.19
N PHE A 255 -18.79 1.81 1.59
CA PHE A 255 -19.18 1.43 0.23
C PHE A 255 -18.12 1.77 -0.80
N HIS A 256 -17.40 2.88 -0.66
CA HIS A 256 -16.28 3.21 -1.55
C HIS A 256 -15.10 2.23 -1.36
N ALA A 257 -14.80 1.82 -0.13
CA ALA A 257 -13.78 0.81 0.14
C ALA A 257 -14.14 -0.54 -0.51
N ILE A 258 -15.37 -1.01 -0.36
CA ILE A 258 -15.83 -2.27 -0.98
C ILE A 258 -15.84 -2.14 -2.51
N ILE A 259 -16.23 -0.98 -3.07
CA ILE A 259 -16.10 -0.72 -4.51
C ILE A 259 -14.65 -0.84 -4.98
N LEU A 260 -13.68 -0.31 -4.21
CA LEU A 260 -12.27 -0.46 -4.55
C LEU A 260 -11.85 -1.94 -4.55
N VAL A 261 -12.16 -2.69 -3.49
CA VAL A 261 -11.85 -4.13 -3.40
C VAL A 261 -12.43 -4.90 -4.59
N THR A 262 -13.71 -4.71 -4.87
CA THR A 262 -14.36 -5.36 -6.03
C THR A 262 -13.77 -4.95 -7.38
N HIS A 263 -13.14 -3.78 -7.48
CA HIS A 263 -12.50 -3.32 -8.70
C HIS A 263 -11.12 -3.94 -8.92
N ILE A 264 -10.36 -4.13 -7.84
CA ILE A 264 -8.99 -4.67 -7.87
C ILE A 264 -8.92 -6.19 -7.69
N SER A 265 -10.08 -6.84 -7.50
CA SER A 265 -10.24 -8.29 -7.45
C SER A 265 -10.63 -8.84 -8.82
N SER A 266 -9.85 -9.78 -9.36
CA SER A 266 -10.17 -10.48 -10.61
C SER A 266 -11.08 -11.69 -10.40
N VAL A 267 -11.10 -12.25 -9.18
CA VAL A 267 -11.88 -13.45 -8.82
C VAL A 267 -13.39 -13.20 -8.88
N LEU A 268 -13.83 -11.94 -8.80
CA LEU A 268 -15.25 -11.59 -8.75
C LEU A 268 -15.84 -11.41 -10.15
N PRO A 269 -16.77 -12.28 -10.57
CA PRO A 269 -17.38 -12.18 -11.89
C PRO A 269 -18.17 -10.86 -12.00
N SER A 270 -17.89 -10.09 -13.04
CA SER A 270 -18.55 -8.80 -13.30
C SER A 270 -18.48 -7.79 -12.13
N LYS A 271 -17.48 -7.92 -11.24
CA LYS A 271 -17.36 -7.11 -10.01
C LYS A 271 -18.64 -7.22 -9.14
N SER A 272 -19.17 -8.44 -9.03
CA SER A 272 -20.31 -8.83 -8.21
C SER A 272 -19.86 -9.89 -7.21
N LEU A 273 -20.40 -9.85 -6.00
CA LEU A 273 -20.24 -10.89 -4.99
C LEU A 273 -21.10 -12.09 -5.35
N ASP A 274 -20.57 -13.29 -5.12
CA ASP A 274 -21.29 -14.56 -5.26
C ASP A 274 -21.40 -15.34 -3.93
N ASN A 275 -21.06 -14.67 -2.82
CA ASN A 275 -21.11 -15.19 -1.45
C ASN A 275 -21.89 -14.24 -0.53
N ASN A 276 -22.68 -14.78 0.40
CA ASN A 276 -23.48 -14.02 1.36
C ASN A 276 -22.71 -13.50 2.60
N GLY A 277 -21.49 -13.98 2.86
CA GLY A 277 -20.67 -13.61 4.03
C GLY A 277 -20.65 -12.10 4.28
N PRO A 278 -20.28 -11.26 3.28
CA PRO A 278 -20.33 -9.81 3.43
C PRO A 278 -21.73 -9.23 3.75
N LEU A 279 -22.80 -9.81 3.20
CA LEU A 279 -24.17 -9.35 3.50
C LEU A 279 -24.58 -9.73 4.92
N ILE A 280 -24.27 -10.95 5.34
CA ILE A 280 -24.53 -11.45 6.69
C ILE A 280 -23.76 -10.60 7.71
N GLU A 281 -22.47 -10.34 7.45
CA GLU A 281 -21.64 -9.49 8.30
C GLU A 281 -22.21 -8.08 8.43
N LEU A 282 -22.66 -7.48 7.32
CA LEU A 282 -23.32 -6.18 7.34
C LEU A 282 -24.61 -6.19 8.16
N ILE A 283 -25.45 -7.22 8.02
CA ILE A 283 -26.70 -7.37 8.78
C ILE A 283 -26.40 -7.52 10.27
N ASN A 284 -25.44 -8.39 10.62
CA ASN A 284 -25.01 -8.62 12.00
C ASN A 284 -24.55 -7.33 12.66
N ASN A 285 -23.71 -6.55 11.98
CA ASN A 285 -23.20 -5.28 12.52
C ASN A 285 -24.28 -4.19 12.67
N ILE A 286 -25.29 -4.19 11.80
CA ILE A 286 -26.36 -3.17 11.82
C ILE A 286 -27.49 -3.51 12.81
N TYR A 287 -27.77 -4.79 13.07
CA TYR A 287 -28.95 -5.22 13.83
C TYR A 287 -28.66 -6.00 15.12
N LEU A 288 -27.66 -6.88 15.11
CA LEU A 288 -27.42 -7.82 16.23
C LEU A 288 -26.29 -7.38 17.14
N THR A 289 -25.28 -6.75 16.54
CA THR A 289 -24.13 -6.24 17.26
C THR A 289 -24.56 -5.01 18.02
N PRO A 290 -24.21 -4.87 19.31
CA PRO A 290 -24.29 -3.60 20.00
C PRO A 290 -23.22 -2.70 19.38
N ALA A 291 -23.47 -2.18 18.18
CA ALA A 291 -22.66 -1.16 17.54
C ALA A 291 -22.73 0.07 18.46
N GLY A 292 -21.80 0.08 19.43
CA GLY A 292 -21.91 0.87 20.63
C GLY A 292 -22.07 2.34 20.30
N GLN A 293 -23.01 3.02 20.95
CA GLN A 293 -23.22 4.47 21.02
C GLN A 293 -23.14 5.35 19.73
N GLN A 294 -22.72 4.88 18.56
CA GLN A 294 -22.36 5.68 17.38
C GLN A 294 -22.91 5.14 16.05
N LEU A 295 -23.71 4.07 16.05
CA LEU A 295 -24.29 3.54 14.81
C LEU A 295 -25.12 4.60 14.05
N HIS A 296 -25.75 5.54 14.76
CA HIS A 296 -26.45 6.67 14.16
C HIS A 296 -25.49 7.58 13.37
N GLU A 297 -24.30 7.87 13.89
CA GLU A 297 -23.25 8.66 13.20
C GLU A 297 -22.74 7.91 11.96
N LEU A 298 -22.42 6.61 12.11
CA LEU A 298 -21.94 5.77 11.01
C LEU A 298 -22.94 5.71 9.86
N LEU A 299 -24.22 5.59 10.17
CA LEU A 299 -25.29 5.47 9.18
C LEU A 299 -25.81 6.83 8.68
N LEU A 300 -25.33 7.96 9.22
CA LEU A 300 -25.79 9.32 8.91
C LEU A 300 -27.27 9.53 9.25
N VAL A 301 -27.63 9.28 10.51
CA VAL A 301 -28.96 9.55 11.07
C VAL A 301 -28.85 10.72 12.04
N ASP A 302 -29.46 11.85 11.67
CA ASP A 302 -29.34 13.11 12.41
C ASP A 302 -30.11 13.11 13.74
N ASP A 303 -31.22 12.36 13.82
CA ASP A 303 -32.06 12.25 15.01
C ASP A 303 -32.12 10.80 15.51
N TYR A 304 -31.44 10.52 16.60
CA TYR A 304 -31.38 9.20 17.23
C TYR A 304 -32.66 8.84 18.01
N THR A 305 -33.61 9.78 18.15
CA THR A 305 -34.87 9.55 18.87
C THR A 305 -35.99 9.04 17.96
N ASP A 306 -35.84 9.20 16.63
CA ASP A 306 -36.77 8.65 15.64
C ASP A 306 -36.36 7.23 15.21
N GLU A 307 -36.84 6.25 15.95
CA GLU A 307 -36.66 4.81 15.66
C GLU A 307 -37.16 4.42 14.26
N GLU A 308 -38.19 5.08 13.73
CA GLU A 308 -38.70 4.79 12.39
C GLU A 308 -37.76 5.31 11.30
N ALA A 309 -37.22 6.52 11.46
CA ALA A 309 -36.16 7.03 10.58
C ALA A 309 -34.92 6.15 10.63
N PHE A 310 -34.50 5.72 11.83
CA PHE A 310 -33.36 4.83 12.00
C PHE A 310 -33.58 3.48 11.29
N SER A 311 -34.74 2.84 11.52
CA SER A 311 -35.11 1.59 10.84
C SER A 311 -35.14 1.74 9.32
N ARG A 312 -35.80 2.80 8.80
CA ARG A 312 -35.80 3.10 7.35
C ARG A 312 -34.39 3.30 6.80
N ARG A 313 -33.48 3.90 7.58
CA ARG A 313 -32.09 4.08 7.15
C ARG A 313 -31.34 2.75 7.07
N ARG A 314 -31.47 1.87 8.06
CA ARG A 314 -30.87 0.52 8.03
C ARG A 314 -31.31 -0.25 6.80
N ILE A 315 -32.61 -0.25 6.49
CA ILE A 315 -33.16 -0.88 5.28
C ILE A 315 -32.60 -0.24 4.00
N ARG A 316 -32.50 1.09 3.92
CA ARG A 316 -31.90 1.77 2.74
C ARG A 316 -30.44 1.38 2.53
N VAL A 317 -29.67 1.20 3.61
CA VAL A 317 -28.27 0.78 3.54
C VAL A 317 -28.17 -0.65 2.99
N LEU A 318 -28.95 -1.59 3.53
CA LEU A 318 -29.00 -2.96 3.01
C LEU A 318 -29.45 -3.01 1.55
N ASN A 319 -30.51 -2.28 1.20
CA ASN A 319 -31.00 -2.18 -0.17
C ASN A 319 -29.90 -1.68 -1.13
N LYS A 320 -29.19 -0.61 -0.73
CA LYS A 320 -28.08 -0.07 -1.53
C LYS A 320 -26.91 -1.05 -1.64
N PHE A 321 -26.63 -1.83 -0.58
CA PHE A 321 -25.60 -2.87 -0.61
C PHE A 321 -25.97 -3.98 -1.60
N ILE A 322 -27.19 -4.51 -1.51
CA ILE A 322 -27.69 -5.58 -2.39
C ILE A 322 -27.60 -5.16 -3.85
N ASN A 323 -28.15 -3.98 -4.17
CA ASN A 323 -28.13 -3.44 -5.54
C ASN A 323 -26.70 -3.23 -6.08
N LYS A 324 -25.77 -2.77 -5.24
CA LYS A 324 -24.42 -2.43 -5.69
C LYS A 324 -23.50 -3.64 -5.85
N PHE A 325 -23.68 -4.66 -5.02
CA PHE A 325 -22.70 -5.74 -4.92
C PHE A 325 -23.23 -7.11 -5.34
N TYR A 326 -24.55 -7.31 -5.43
CA TYR A 326 -25.17 -8.52 -6.00
C TYR A 326 -25.91 -8.16 -7.29
N LYS A 327 -25.13 -7.94 -8.35
CA LYS A 327 -25.63 -7.38 -9.62
C LYS A 327 -26.22 -8.42 -10.56
N LEU A 328 -25.78 -9.67 -10.42
CA LEU A 328 -26.17 -10.75 -11.32
C LEU A 328 -27.59 -11.21 -10.99
N GLU A 329 -28.57 -10.79 -11.78
CA GLU A 329 -29.98 -11.05 -11.50
C GLU A 329 -30.35 -12.53 -11.51
N GLU A 330 -29.60 -13.35 -12.25
CA GLU A 330 -29.82 -14.80 -12.33
C GLU A 330 -29.37 -15.52 -11.05
N THR A 331 -28.23 -15.12 -10.48
CA THR A 331 -27.64 -15.79 -9.31
C THR A 331 -28.06 -15.15 -7.99
N ARG A 332 -28.46 -13.87 -8.00
CA ARG A 332 -28.89 -13.13 -6.80
C ARG A 332 -30.03 -13.83 -6.05
N PRO A 333 -31.13 -14.28 -6.68
CA PRO A 333 -32.22 -14.97 -5.96
C PRO A 333 -31.75 -16.26 -5.28
N LEU A 334 -30.91 -17.06 -5.96
CA LEU A 334 -30.35 -18.30 -5.44
C LEU A 334 -29.48 -18.02 -4.22
N LEU A 335 -28.63 -17.01 -4.33
CA LEU A 335 -27.75 -16.59 -3.25
C LEU A 335 -28.56 -16.10 -2.05
N LEU A 336 -29.52 -15.21 -2.27
CA LEU A 336 -30.39 -14.68 -1.21
C LEU A 336 -31.38 -15.72 -0.63
N SER A 337 -31.39 -16.95 -1.14
CA SER A 337 -32.17 -18.08 -0.63
C SER A 337 -31.35 -19.07 0.21
N GLN A 338 -30.06 -18.82 0.43
CA GLN A 338 -29.22 -19.71 1.24
C GLN A 338 -29.63 -19.70 2.72
N ASP A 339 -29.68 -20.89 3.33
CA ASP A 339 -30.12 -21.12 4.71
C ASP A 339 -29.41 -20.22 5.72
N VAL A 340 -28.08 -20.09 5.62
CA VAL A 340 -27.26 -19.29 6.54
C VAL A 340 -27.70 -17.82 6.60
N LEU A 341 -28.13 -17.24 5.47
CA LEU A 341 -28.67 -15.89 5.46
C LEU A 341 -30.02 -15.85 6.19
N TRP A 342 -30.90 -16.81 5.95
CA TRP A 342 -32.22 -16.85 6.56
C TRP A 342 -32.18 -17.12 8.06
N GLU A 343 -31.26 -17.95 8.54
CA GLU A 343 -30.97 -18.13 9.97
C GLU A 343 -30.62 -16.78 10.62
N THR A 344 -29.74 -16.01 9.97
CA THR A 344 -29.38 -14.66 10.43
C THR A 344 -30.61 -13.73 10.45
N LEU A 345 -31.48 -13.80 9.44
CA LEU A 345 -32.70 -12.98 9.40
C LEU A 345 -33.69 -13.35 10.51
N VAL A 346 -33.80 -14.63 10.86
CA VAL A 346 -34.62 -15.12 11.99
C VAL A 346 -34.12 -14.54 13.31
N ASP A 347 -32.80 -14.44 13.50
CA ASP A 347 -32.22 -13.84 14.70
C ASP A 347 -32.49 -12.32 14.77
N VAL A 348 -32.44 -11.63 13.63
CA VAL A 348 -32.72 -10.19 13.53
C VAL A 348 -34.18 -9.84 13.84
N LYS A 349 -35.14 -10.71 13.50
CA LYS A 349 -36.59 -10.54 13.74
C LYS A 349 -37.20 -9.26 13.15
N ASP A 350 -36.55 -8.62 12.16
CA ASP A 350 -37.07 -7.44 11.47
C ASP A 350 -37.80 -7.82 10.17
N LYS A 351 -39.13 -7.62 10.16
CA LYS A 351 -39.99 -7.95 9.02
C LYS A 351 -39.66 -7.15 7.76
N HIS A 352 -39.12 -5.94 7.89
CA HIS A 352 -38.76 -5.11 6.75
C HIS A 352 -37.51 -5.64 6.04
N VAL A 353 -36.56 -6.19 6.80
CA VAL A 353 -35.37 -6.84 6.23
C VAL A 353 -35.78 -8.08 5.46
N MET A 354 -36.59 -8.95 6.07
CA MET A 354 -37.10 -10.15 5.39
C MET A 354 -37.86 -9.79 4.11
N LYS A 355 -38.73 -8.77 4.16
CA LYS A 355 -39.46 -8.29 2.99
C LYS A 355 -38.52 -7.79 1.89
N LEU A 356 -37.49 -7.02 2.24
CA LEU A 356 -36.48 -6.55 1.28
C LEU A 356 -35.79 -7.73 0.57
N ILE A 357 -35.38 -8.76 1.32
CA ILE A 357 -34.71 -9.94 0.75
C ILE A 357 -35.66 -10.69 -0.20
N MET A 358 -36.94 -10.82 0.16
CA MET A 358 -37.97 -11.40 -0.71
C MET A 358 -38.22 -10.58 -1.98
N GLU A 359 -38.18 -9.24 -1.91
CA GLU A 359 -38.31 -8.35 -3.08
C GLU A 359 -37.19 -8.58 -4.11
N TYR A 360 -36.01 -9.04 -3.66
CA TYR A 360 -34.90 -9.45 -4.53
C TYR A 360 -34.97 -10.92 -4.99
N GLY A 361 -36.07 -11.62 -4.68
CA GLY A 361 -36.31 -13.01 -5.06
C GLY A 361 -35.77 -14.06 -4.10
N GLY A 362 -35.23 -13.67 -2.94
CA GLY A 362 -34.81 -14.61 -1.91
C GLY A 362 -36.01 -15.33 -1.29
N GLN A 363 -35.86 -16.62 -1.01
CA GLN A 363 -36.89 -17.44 -0.35
C GLN A 363 -36.30 -18.27 0.78
N PRO A 364 -36.96 -18.39 1.94
CA PRO A 364 -36.51 -19.28 3.00
C PRO A 364 -36.67 -20.73 2.56
N SER A 365 -35.72 -21.58 2.92
CA SER A 365 -35.90 -23.01 2.80
C SER A 365 -36.82 -23.55 3.90
N ILE A 366 -37.36 -24.75 3.69
CA ILE A 366 -38.22 -25.44 4.66
C ILE A 366 -37.48 -25.68 5.99
N ASN A 367 -36.15 -25.82 5.96
CA ASN A 367 -35.34 -26.14 7.13
C ASN A 367 -35.24 -24.97 8.13
N VAL A 368 -35.35 -23.72 7.66
CA VAL A 368 -35.22 -22.52 8.50
C VAL A 368 -36.55 -22.07 9.11
N ILE A 369 -37.68 -22.62 8.65
CA ILE A 369 -39.03 -22.26 9.11
C ILE A 369 -39.44 -23.08 10.36
N GLN A 370 -38.68 -24.13 10.72
CA GLN A 370 -38.89 -24.95 11.92
C GLN A 370 -38.29 -24.30 13.16
#